data_AF-A0A7S2NG79-F1
#
_entry.id   AF-A0A7S2NG79-F1
#
_cell.length_a   1.000
_cell.length_b   1.000
_cell.length_c   1.000
_cell.angle_alpha   90.00
_cell.angle_beta   90.00
_cell.angle_gamma   90.00
#
_symmetry.space_group_name_H-M   'P 1'
#
loop_
_entity.id
_entity.type
_entity.pdbx_description
1 polymer ?
#
loop_
_entity_poly.entity_id
_entity_poly.type
_entity_poly.pdbx_seq_one_letter_code
_entity_poly.pdbx_strand_id
1 'polypeptide(L)'
;GRLGVEASFSMHSGARWAQRGQRDDHRGERAILIQSSANVTAILGAGLKLRSPVSQDAFGPGAFGENFFVDSEDFCPERVCVGDHFGVFRDGRRVLLLEVASPRSPCGLVDQALGQTFTIEGVRAHCAKTARAGVFCRVLEPGTAAAGDVLQLVSRPHPSWTLQRVSGLLYAHPTANMNYLQRAGKAVKDKTTDTIRRDEWLGSHE
;
A
#
# COMPACT_ATOMS: atom_id res chain seq x y z
N GLY A 1 -5.32 -20.09 -14.53
CA GLY A 1 -6.27 -19.31 -13.73
C GLY A 1 -6.01 -17.84 -13.97
N ARG A 2 -7.05 -17.00 -14.08
CA ARG A 2 -6.87 -15.54 -14.16
C ARG A 2 -6.33 -15.07 -12.80
N LEU A 3 -5.32 -14.21 -12.81
CA LEU A 3 -4.59 -13.74 -11.61
C LEU A 3 -5.43 -12.87 -10.64
N GLY A 4 -6.73 -12.65 -10.90
CA GLY A 4 -7.60 -11.82 -10.06
C GLY A 4 -7.22 -10.33 -10.01
N VAL A 5 -6.21 -9.90 -10.78
CA VAL A 5 -5.71 -8.50 -10.79
C VAL A 5 -6.48 -7.58 -11.73
N GLU A 6 -7.31 -8.10 -12.65
CA GLU A 6 -8.04 -7.29 -13.65
C GLU A 6 -8.86 -6.14 -13.02
N ALA A 7 -9.51 -6.41 -11.89
CA ALA A 7 -10.23 -5.40 -11.12
C ALA A 7 -9.30 -4.45 -10.32
N SER A 8 -8.10 -4.89 -9.94
CA SER A 8 -7.09 -4.01 -9.34
C SER A 8 -6.55 -2.98 -10.34
N PHE A 9 -6.51 -3.29 -11.64
CA PHE A 9 -6.17 -2.33 -12.71
C PHE A 9 -7.27 -1.28 -12.93
N SER A 10 -8.54 -1.67 -12.87
CA SER A 10 -9.68 -0.76 -13.09
C SER A 10 -9.95 0.17 -11.89
N MET A 11 -9.50 -0.21 -10.69
CA MET A 11 -9.69 0.54 -9.43
C MET A 11 -8.91 1.86 -9.32
N HIS A 12 -7.70 1.94 -9.88
CA HIS A 12 -6.84 3.14 -9.70
C HIS A 12 -7.29 4.34 -10.53
N SER A 13 -8.26 4.13 -11.42
CA SER A 13 -8.91 5.18 -12.19
C SER A 13 -10.18 5.72 -11.52
N GLY A 14 -10.33 5.65 -10.19
CA GLY A 14 -11.53 6.09 -9.44
C GLY A 14 -12.16 7.43 -9.86
N ALA A 15 -11.37 8.38 -10.39
CA ALA A 15 -11.89 9.64 -10.96
C ALA A 15 -12.71 9.47 -12.25
N ARG A 16 -12.46 8.42 -13.05
CA ARG A 16 -13.19 8.14 -14.30
C ARG A 16 -14.55 7.48 -14.07
N TRP A 17 -14.72 6.75 -12.98
CA TRP A 17 -15.96 6.00 -12.70
C TRP A 17 -17.08 6.89 -12.16
N ALA A 18 -16.74 7.86 -11.29
CA ALA A 18 -17.68 8.89 -10.85
C ALA A 18 -18.22 9.73 -12.03
N GLN A 19 -17.41 9.92 -13.09
CA GLN A 19 -17.83 10.61 -14.32
C GLN A 19 -18.71 9.75 -15.25
N ARG A 20 -18.78 8.42 -15.06
CA ARG A 20 -19.50 7.49 -15.96
C ARG A 20 -20.72 6.81 -15.35
N GLY A 21 -21.10 7.12 -14.11
CA GLY A 21 -22.33 6.60 -13.49
C GLY A 21 -22.37 5.09 -13.23
N GLN A 22 -21.24 4.39 -13.36
CA GLN A 22 -21.14 2.95 -13.07
C GLN A 22 -20.82 2.71 -11.59
N ARG A 23 -21.52 1.77 -10.95
CA ARG A 23 -21.28 1.35 -9.55
C ARG A 23 -19.98 0.55 -9.47
N ASP A 24 -19.16 0.82 -8.46
CA ASP A 24 -17.97 0.01 -8.11
C ASP A 24 -18.44 -1.34 -7.54
N ASP A 25 -18.45 -2.38 -8.38
CA ASP A 25 -18.77 -3.77 -8.08
C ASP A 25 -17.62 -4.53 -7.41
N HIS A 26 -16.44 -3.90 -7.31
CA HIS A 26 -15.21 -4.53 -6.83
C HIS A 26 -14.85 -4.17 -5.38
N ARG A 27 -15.75 -3.52 -4.61
CA ARG A 27 -15.46 -3.13 -3.20
C ARG A 27 -15.02 -4.29 -2.32
N GLY A 28 -15.52 -5.50 -2.58
CA GLY A 28 -15.14 -6.72 -1.85
C GLY A 28 -13.69 -7.16 -2.06
N GLU A 29 -13.00 -6.66 -3.09
CA GLU A 29 -11.61 -7.05 -3.38
C GLU A 29 -10.55 -6.36 -2.51
N ARG A 30 -10.94 -5.34 -1.73
CA ARG A 30 -10.06 -4.60 -0.80
C ARG A 30 -10.70 -4.50 0.59
N ALA A 31 -11.33 -5.59 1.02
CA ALA A 31 -12.00 -5.62 2.31
C ALA A 31 -11.03 -5.34 3.46
N ILE A 32 -9.78 -5.80 3.33
CA ILE A 32 -8.77 -5.70 4.39
C ILE A 32 -7.47 -5.15 3.79
N LEU A 33 -6.94 -4.10 4.40
CA LEU A 33 -5.57 -3.64 4.19
C LEU A 33 -4.68 -4.19 5.30
N ILE A 34 -3.56 -4.80 4.91
CA ILE A 34 -2.55 -5.34 5.82
C ILE A 34 -1.24 -4.56 5.66
N GLN A 35 -0.63 -4.17 6.77
CA GLN A 35 0.74 -3.70 6.85
C GLN A 35 1.57 -4.63 7.75
N SER A 36 2.91 -4.56 7.67
CA SER A 36 3.79 -5.41 8.46
C SER A 36 4.99 -4.69 9.07
N SER A 37 5.52 -5.27 10.15
CA SER A 37 6.78 -4.82 10.76
C SER A 37 7.96 -4.90 9.78
N ALA A 38 8.05 -5.94 8.93
CA ALA A 38 9.07 -6.02 7.88
C ALA A 38 9.10 -4.79 6.96
N ASN A 39 7.92 -4.33 6.52
CA ASN A 39 7.80 -3.17 5.65
C ASN A 39 8.22 -1.90 6.38
N VAL A 40 7.74 -1.71 7.61
CA VAL A 40 8.07 -0.56 8.45
C VAL A 40 9.58 -0.49 8.72
N THR A 41 10.18 -1.59 9.14
CA THR A 41 11.62 -1.69 9.40
C THR A 41 12.43 -1.33 8.16
N ALA A 42 12.05 -1.84 6.98
CA ALA A 42 12.73 -1.52 5.74
C ALA A 42 12.59 -0.04 5.34
N ILE A 43 11.43 0.59 5.61
CA ILE A 43 11.21 2.02 5.35
C ILE A 43 12.07 2.88 6.28
N LEU A 44 12.08 2.57 7.58
CA LEU A 44 12.88 3.29 8.58
C LEU A 44 14.39 3.16 8.31
N GLY A 45 14.83 1.98 7.87
CA GLY A 45 16.22 1.71 7.50
C GLY A 45 16.67 2.29 6.16
N ALA A 46 15.77 2.84 5.35
CA ALA A 46 16.09 3.32 4.00
C ALA A 46 16.81 4.68 3.95
N GLY A 47 16.98 5.37 5.09
CA GLY A 47 17.64 6.67 5.13
C GLY A 47 16.92 7.74 4.31
N LEU A 48 15.57 7.75 4.35
CA LEU A 48 14.76 8.64 3.54
C LEU A 48 15.03 10.11 3.88
N LYS A 49 15.13 10.96 2.85
CA LYS A 49 15.29 12.41 3.02
C LYS A 49 13.94 13.03 3.35
N LEU A 50 13.63 13.09 4.64
CA LEU A 50 12.38 13.69 5.13
C LEU A 50 12.51 15.20 5.28
N ARG A 51 11.44 15.95 4.97
CA ARG A 51 11.37 17.41 5.15
C ARG A 51 11.48 17.80 6.62
N SER A 52 10.87 16.99 7.48
CA SER A 52 10.97 17.09 8.93
C SER A 52 11.31 15.71 9.48
N PRO A 53 12.15 15.60 10.53
CA PRO A 53 12.37 14.34 11.22
C PRO A 53 11.04 13.78 11.71
N VAL A 54 10.86 12.47 11.55
CA VAL A 54 9.69 11.75 12.05
C VAL A 54 10.19 10.70 13.04
N SER A 55 9.56 10.66 14.22
CA SER A 55 9.89 9.63 15.21
C SER A 55 9.62 8.25 14.63
N GLN A 56 10.44 7.26 14.99
CA GLN A 56 10.18 5.86 14.65
C GLN A 56 8.80 5.41 15.16
N ASP A 57 8.34 5.95 16.29
CA ASP A 57 7.03 5.66 16.87
C ASP A 57 5.86 6.05 15.95
N ALA A 58 6.08 6.98 15.00
CA ALA A 58 5.07 7.37 14.04
C ALA A 58 4.74 6.26 13.02
N PHE A 59 5.59 5.23 12.91
CA PHE A 59 5.40 4.10 12.00
C PHE A 59 4.78 2.86 12.70
N GLY A 60 4.21 3.02 13.89
CA GLY A 60 3.51 1.95 14.60
C GLY A 60 2.22 1.46 13.90
N PRO A 61 1.54 0.45 14.48
CA PRO A 61 0.26 -0.02 13.95
C PRO A 61 -0.76 1.10 13.74
N GLY A 62 -1.39 1.13 12.57
CA GLY A 62 -2.33 2.14 12.11
C GLY A 62 -1.69 3.30 11.35
N ALA A 63 -0.36 3.41 11.33
CA ALA A 63 0.37 4.49 10.66
C ALA A 63 0.07 4.60 9.16
N PHE A 64 -0.28 3.49 8.51
CA PHE A 64 -0.62 3.46 7.09
C PHE A 64 -2.14 3.44 6.86
N GLY A 65 -2.96 3.48 7.91
CA GLY A 65 -4.41 3.32 7.84
C GLY A 65 -4.85 1.89 7.54
N GLU A 66 -3.99 0.91 7.82
CA GLU A 66 -4.27 -0.51 7.68
C GLU A 66 -5.29 -1.02 8.69
N ASN A 67 -5.99 -2.08 8.32
CA ASN A 67 -6.90 -2.79 9.22
C ASN A 67 -6.12 -3.74 10.10
N PHE A 68 -5.19 -4.51 9.51
CA PHE A 68 -4.35 -5.48 10.22
C PHE A 68 -2.89 -5.05 10.15
N PHE A 69 -2.22 -5.10 11.31
CA PHE A 69 -0.77 -5.01 11.39
C PHE A 69 -0.22 -6.40 11.74
N VAL A 70 0.66 -6.92 10.89
CA VAL A 70 1.28 -8.23 11.07
C VAL A 70 2.72 -8.03 11.53
N ASP A 71 3.02 -8.48 12.74
CA ASP A 71 4.40 -8.52 13.21
C ASP A 71 5.10 -9.78 12.66
N SER A 72 5.81 -9.62 11.55
CA SER A 72 6.53 -10.71 10.89
C SER A 72 7.56 -10.16 9.91
N GLU A 73 8.76 -10.73 9.91
CA GLU A 73 9.82 -10.47 8.93
C GLU A 73 9.53 -11.12 7.56
N ASP A 74 8.72 -12.18 7.55
CA ASP A 74 8.39 -12.94 6.34
C ASP A 74 7.24 -12.32 5.53
N PHE A 75 6.45 -11.44 6.14
CA PHE A 75 5.37 -10.75 5.46
C PHE A 75 5.89 -9.51 4.74
N CYS A 76 6.62 -9.72 3.65
CA CYS A 76 7.24 -8.66 2.84
C CYS A 76 6.98 -8.85 1.33
N PRO A 77 7.15 -7.81 0.49
CA PRO A 77 6.72 -7.84 -0.90
C PRO A 77 7.47 -8.84 -1.77
N GLU A 78 8.66 -9.25 -1.35
CA GLU A 78 9.47 -10.26 -2.01
C GLU A 78 8.97 -11.69 -1.75
N ARG A 79 8.21 -11.89 -0.66
CA ARG A 79 7.76 -13.22 -0.19
C ARG A 79 6.26 -13.45 -0.35
N VAL A 80 5.45 -12.39 -0.29
CA VAL A 80 3.99 -12.48 -0.47
C VAL A 80 3.65 -12.40 -1.96
N CYS A 81 2.76 -13.28 -2.42
CA CYS A 81 2.32 -13.34 -3.81
C CYS A 81 0.85 -12.96 -3.96
N VAL A 82 0.48 -12.40 -5.11
CA VAL A 82 -0.93 -12.24 -5.47
C VAL A 82 -1.60 -13.60 -5.58
N GLY A 83 -2.77 -13.74 -4.99
CA GLY A 83 -3.50 -15.01 -4.86
C GLY A 83 -3.04 -15.87 -3.69
N ASP A 84 -2.05 -15.46 -2.89
CA ASP A 84 -1.74 -16.16 -1.63
C ASP A 84 -3.00 -16.17 -0.74
N HIS A 85 -3.27 -17.32 -0.14
CA HIS A 85 -4.34 -17.47 0.84
C HIS A 85 -3.75 -17.44 2.23
N PHE A 86 -4.24 -16.54 3.07
CA PHE A 86 -3.86 -16.46 4.46
C PHE A 86 -5.06 -16.78 5.35
N GLY A 87 -4.89 -17.79 6.21
CA GLY A 87 -5.82 -18.05 7.29
C GLY A 87 -5.45 -17.21 8.51
N VAL A 88 -6.45 -16.65 9.17
CA VAL A 88 -6.31 -16.08 10.52
C VAL A 88 -6.75 -17.13 11.52
N PHE A 89 -5.91 -17.40 12.53
CA PHE A 89 -6.13 -18.47 13.49
C PHE A 89 -6.18 -17.94 14.92
N ARG A 90 -7.14 -18.45 15.71
CA ARG A 90 -7.23 -18.28 17.16
C ARG A 90 -7.30 -19.67 17.81
N ASP A 91 -6.43 -19.94 18.77
CA ASP A 91 -6.37 -21.24 19.47
C ASP A 91 -6.32 -22.45 18.51
N GLY A 92 -5.55 -22.33 17.43
CA GLY A 92 -5.39 -23.37 16.42
C GLY A 92 -6.57 -23.55 15.45
N ARG A 93 -7.64 -22.76 15.57
CA ARG A 93 -8.80 -22.80 14.67
C ARG A 93 -8.79 -21.62 13.71
N ARG A 94 -9.06 -21.88 12.42
CA ARG A 94 -9.19 -20.81 11.42
C ARG A 94 -10.50 -20.04 11.66
N VAL A 95 -10.39 -18.73 11.87
CA VAL A 95 -11.52 -17.82 12.12
C VAL A 95 -11.83 -16.90 10.94
N LEU A 96 -10.91 -16.77 9.98
CA LEU A 96 -11.07 -15.96 8.77
C LEU A 96 -10.16 -16.53 7.67
N LEU A 97 -10.58 -16.47 6.41
CA LEU A 97 -9.72 -16.76 5.26
C LEU A 97 -9.66 -15.56 4.33
N LEU A 98 -8.44 -15.13 4.04
CA LEU A 98 -8.12 -14.00 3.18
C LEU A 98 -7.39 -14.46 1.93
N GLU A 99 -7.58 -13.73 0.83
CA GLU A 99 -6.77 -13.87 -0.38
C GLU A 99 -6.11 -12.53 -0.72
N VAL A 100 -4.82 -12.57 -1.01
CA VAL A 100 -4.06 -11.40 -1.49
C VAL A 100 -4.59 -10.99 -2.86
N ALA A 101 -5.18 -9.80 -2.94
CA ALA A 101 -5.73 -9.26 -4.16
C ALA A 101 -4.72 -8.37 -4.93
N SER A 102 -4.06 -7.45 -4.23
CA SER A 102 -3.11 -6.53 -4.88
C SER A 102 -2.14 -5.84 -3.92
N PRO A 103 -0.95 -5.42 -4.40
CA PRO A 103 -0.11 -4.48 -3.67
C PRO A 103 -0.83 -3.13 -3.57
N ARG A 104 -0.74 -2.48 -2.41
CA ARG A 104 -1.28 -1.14 -2.24
C ARG A 104 -0.50 -0.13 -3.09
N SER A 105 -1.21 0.62 -3.93
CA SER A 105 -0.67 1.85 -4.49
C SER A 105 -0.56 2.89 -3.36
N PRO A 106 0.63 3.45 -3.07
CA PRO A 106 0.78 4.45 -2.03
C PRO A 106 0.12 5.77 -2.47
N CYS A 107 -0.58 6.42 -1.54
CA CYS A 107 -1.29 7.69 -1.76
C CYS A 107 -0.69 8.81 -0.89
N GLY A 108 -0.98 10.08 -1.23
CA GLY A 108 -0.41 11.24 -0.52
C GLY A 108 -0.81 11.36 0.95
N LEU A 109 -1.83 10.64 1.41
CA LEU A 109 -2.18 10.57 2.84
C LEU A 109 -1.08 9.89 3.67
N VAL A 110 -0.30 8.98 3.06
CA VAL A 110 0.85 8.36 3.72
C VAL A 110 1.91 9.41 4.03
N ASP A 111 2.22 10.30 3.07
CA ASP A 111 3.15 11.39 3.29
C ASP A 111 2.59 12.42 4.28
N GLN A 112 1.29 12.71 4.23
CA GLN A 112 0.64 13.62 5.18
C GLN A 112 0.73 13.11 6.61
N ALA A 113 0.54 11.80 6.83
CA ALA A 113 0.59 11.18 8.15
C ALA A 113 2.03 10.94 8.66
N LEU A 114 2.96 10.56 7.77
CA LEU A 114 4.27 10.00 8.13
C LEU A 114 5.47 10.86 7.75
N GLY A 115 5.27 12.12 7.36
CA GLY A 115 6.41 13.05 7.29
C GLY A 115 6.33 14.27 6.40
N GLN A 116 5.13 14.77 6.08
CA GLN A 116 4.93 15.98 5.27
C GLN A 116 5.81 16.02 3.99
N THR A 117 6.11 14.85 3.41
CA THR A 117 7.09 14.71 2.34
C THR A 117 6.43 14.39 1.01
N PHE A 118 6.22 15.41 0.20
CA PHE A 118 5.77 15.24 -1.19
C PHE A 118 6.95 15.25 -2.18
N THR A 119 8.04 14.56 -1.85
CA THR A 119 9.27 14.54 -2.67
C THR A 119 9.41 13.22 -3.44
N ILE A 120 10.23 13.21 -4.50
CA ILE A 120 10.60 12.01 -5.26
C ILE A 120 11.40 10.97 -4.45
N GLU A 121 11.83 11.35 -3.24
CA GLU A 121 12.62 10.55 -2.29
C GLU A 121 11.91 10.30 -0.95
N GLY A 122 10.65 10.72 -0.80
CA GLY A 122 9.85 10.59 0.43
C GLY A 122 9.27 9.19 0.67
N VAL A 123 8.50 9.04 1.75
CA VAL A 123 7.94 7.75 2.20
C VAL A 123 7.07 7.10 1.12
N ARG A 124 6.13 7.84 0.52
CA ARG A 124 5.29 7.34 -0.58
C ARG A 124 6.12 6.93 -1.80
N ALA A 125 7.09 7.74 -2.20
CA ALA A 125 7.91 7.47 -3.38
C ALA A 125 8.77 6.23 -3.17
N HIS A 126 9.34 6.06 -1.97
CA HIS A 126 9.99 4.83 -1.57
C HIS A 126 9.02 3.65 -1.66
N CYS A 127 7.86 3.74 -1.01
CA CYS A 127 6.87 2.66 -1.05
C CYS A 127 6.40 2.29 -2.46
N ALA A 128 6.33 3.25 -3.39
CA ALA A 128 5.94 3.01 -4.78
C ALA A 128 7.00 2.18 -5.51
N LYS A 129 8.28 2.47 -5.25
CA LYS A 129 9.43 1.74 -5.81
C LYS A 129 9.57 0.35 -5.20
N THR A 130 9.24 0.20 -3.91
CA THR A 130 9.56 -0.99 -3.13
C THR A 130 8.36 -1.86 -2.76
N ALA A 131 7.14 -1.46 -3.13
CA ALA A 131 5.88 -2.14 -2.82
C ALA A 131 5.56 -2.25 -1.31
N ARG A 132 6.14 -1.38 -0.47
CA ARG A 132 6.07 -1.46 1.01
C ARG A 132 4.93 -0.67 1.65
N ALA A 133 3.97 -0.19 0.86
CA ALA A 133 2.78 0.51 1.38
C ALA A 133 1.72 -0.40 2.00
N GLY A 134 1.93 -1.72 1.96
CA GLY A 134 0.97 -2.73 2.41
C GLY A 134 0.29 -3.47 1.26
N VAL A 135 -0.65 -4.33 1.61
CA VAL A 135 -1.33 -5.26 0.70
C VAL A 135 -2.82 -5.26 0.95
N PHE A 136 -3.60 -5.27 -0.13
CA PHE A 136 -5.04 -5.47 -0.05
C PHE A 136 -5.38 -6.94 -0.19
N CYS A 137 -6.27 -7.39 0.68
CA CYS A 137 -6.85 -8.72 0.67
C CYS A 137 -8.37 -8.66 0.51
N ARG A 138 -8.91 -9.64 -0.21
CA ARG A 138 -10.33 -9.97 -0.24
C ARG A 138 -10.64 -11.03 0.80
N VAL A 139 -11.86 -11.02 1.35
CA VAL A 139 -12.31 -12.05 2.29
C VAL A 139 -12.90 -13.20 1.50
N LEU A 140 -12.36 -14.41 1.67
CA LEU A 140 -12.88 -15.64 1.08
C LEU A 140 -13.87 -16.34 2.01
N GLU A 141 -13.52 -16.44 3.29
CA GLU A 141 -14.40 -16.98 4.34
C GLU A 141 -14.51 -15.91 5.44
N PRO A 142 -15.71 -15.35 5.70
CA PRO A 142 -15.90 -14.30 6.69
C PRO A 142 -15.81 -14.85 8.12
N GLY A 143 -15.40 -14.00 9.05
CA GLY A 143 -15.40 -14.25 10.48
C GLY A 143 -14.76 -13.12 11.27
N THR A 144 -14.42 -13.37 12.54
CA THR A 144 -14.04 -12.32 13.49
C THR A 144 -12.58 -12.44 13.91
N ALA A 145 -11.76 -11.52 13.40
CA ALA A 145 -10.37 -11.36 13.84
C ALA A 145 -10.29 -10.48 15.11
N ALA A 146 -9.25 -10.71 15.91
CA ALA A 146 -8.88 -9.91 17.07
C ALA A 146 -7.35 -9.78 17.16
N ALA A 147 -6.88 -8.80 17.93
CA ALA A 147 -5.46 -8.70 18.24
C ALA A 147 -4.97 -9.98 18.94
N GLY A 148 -3.79 -10.47 18.56
CA GLY A 148 -3.24 -11.74 19.02
C GLY A 148 -3.56 -12.94 18.14
N ASP A 149 -4.48 -12.82 17.17
CA ASP A 149 -4.70 -13.87 16.18
C ASP A 149 -3.49 -14.01 15.24
N VAL A 150 -3.23 -15.23 14.77
CA VAL A 150 -2.06 -15.56 13.96
C VAL A 150 -2.43 -15.62 12.48
N LEU A 151 -1.74 -14.84 11.66
CA LEU A 151 -1.86 -14.90 10.21
C LEU A 151 -0.90 -15.98 9.66
N GLN A 152 -1.42 -16.95 8.91
CA GLN A 152 -0.64 -18.06 8.36
C GLN A 152 -0.95 -18.28 6.88
N LEU A 153 0.09 -18.47 6.06
CA LEU A 153 -0.05 -18.85 4.66
C LEU A 153 -0.62 -20.27 4.58
N VAL A 154 -1.76 -20.44 3.91
CA VAL A 154 -2.41 -21.75 3.73
C VAL A 154 -2.31 -22.26 2.29
N SER A 155 -2.15 -21.38 1.30
CA SER A 155 -1.98 -21.76 -0.10
C SER A 155 -1.23 -20.68 -0.87
N ARG A 156 -0.42 -21.11 -1.84
CA ARG A 156 0.33 -20.24 -2.76
C ARG A 156 0.15 -20.71 -4.21
N PRO A 157 -0.96 -20.34 -4.88
CA PRO A 157 -1.23 -20.77 -6.25
C PRO A 157 -0.26 -20.17 -7.29
N HIS A 158 0.31 -19.00 -6.99
CA HIS A 158 1.04 -18.18 -7.96
C HIS A 158 2.41 -17.70 -7.43
N PRO A 159 3.35 -18.61 -7.13
CA PRO A 159 4.62 -18.29 -6.45
C PRO A 159 5.55 -17.35 -7.23
N SER A 160 5.35 -17.18 -8.54
CA SER A 160 6.15 -16.30 -9.39
C SER A 160 5.62 -14.86 -9.46
N TRP A 161 4.48 -14.58 -8.82
CA TRP A 161 3.78 -13.30 -8.85
C TRP A 161 3.84 -12.60 -7.50
N THR A 162 5.08 -12.34 -7.05
CA THR A 162 5.34 -11.58 -5.82
C THR A 162 4.77 -10.17 -5.90
N LEU A 163 4.40 -9.60 -4.75
CA LEU A 163 3.92 -8.22 -4.68
C LEU A 163 4.96 -7.23 -5.22
N GLN A 164 6.25 -7.46 -4.98
CA GLN A 164 7.33 -6.66 -5.54
C GLN A 164 7.28 -6.66 -7.07
N ARG A 165 7.15 -7.84 -7.70
CA ARG A 165 7.07 -7.96 -9.16
C ARG A 165 5.82 -7.27 -9.71
N VAL A 166 4.66 -7.54 -9.12
CA VAL A 166 3.39 -6.94 -9.56
C VAL A 166 3.45 -5.43 -9.41
N SER A 167 3.84 -4.92 -8.25
CA SER A 167 4.03 -3.49 -8.02
C SER A 167 5.01 -2.87 -9.00
N GLY A 168 6.11 -3.55 -9.33
CA GLY A 168 7.06 -3.11 -10.33
C GLY A 168 6.42 -2.91 -11.71
N LEU A 169 5.61 -3.88 -12.15
CA LEU A 169 4.89 -3.79 -13.42
C LEU A 169 3.82 -2.69 -13.43
N LEU A 170 3.18 -2.43 -12.28
CA LEU A 170 2.07 -1.49 -12.16
C LEU A 170 2.52 -0.04 -11.92
N TYR A 171 3.53 0.17 -11.07
CA TYR A 171 3.84 1.46 -10.47
C TYR A 171 5.28 1.92 -10.68
N ALA A 172 6.20 1.07 -11.15
CA ALA A 172 7.60 1.48 -11.35
C ALA A 172 7.79 2.45 -12.52
N HIS A 173 6.76 2.70 -13.34
CA HIS A 173 6.87 3.70 -14.38
C HIS A 173 7.01 5.10 -13.76
N PRO A 174 8.02 5.90 -14.15
CA PRO A 174 8.26 7.22 -13.56
C PRO A 174 7.02 8.12 -13.58
N THR A 175 6.17 8.03 -14.60
CA THR A 175 4.92 8.82 -14.68
C THR A 175 3.81 8.37 -13.73
N ALA A 176 3.80 7.12 -13.25
CA ALA A 176 2.87 6.66 -12.22
C ALA A 176 3.15 7.34 -10.86
N ASN A 177 4.43 7.64 -10.58
CA ASN A 177 4.83 8.51 -9.47
C ASN A 177 4.37 9.98 -9.65
N MET A 178 4.15 10.42 -10.91
CA MET A 178 3.95 11.83 -11.30
C MET A 178 2.48 12.27 -11.46
N ASN A 179 1.50 11.38 -11.66
CA ASN A 179 0.09 11.83 -11.84
C ASN A 179 -0.53 12.48 -10.58
N TYR A 180 0.04 12.24 -9.40
CA TYR A 180 -0.37 12.94 -8.17
C TYR A 180 0.22 14.36 -8.06
N LEU A 181 1.35 14.63 -8.72
CA LEU A 181 1.99 15.93 -8.73
C LEU A 181 1.14 17.00 -9.45
N GLN A 182 0.28 16.60 -10.38
CA GLN A 182 -0.75 17.47 -10.96
C GLN A 182 -1.87 17.83 -9.96
N ARG A 183 -2.18 16.97 -8.98
CA ARG A 183 -3.12 17.29 -7.89
C ARG A 183 -2.50 18.22 -6.87
N ALA A 184 -1.20 18.07 -6.56
CA ALA A 184 -0.46 19.02 -5.73
C ALA A 184 -0.41 20.43 -6.36
N GLY A 185 -0.23 20.53 -7.68
CA GLY A 185 -0.38 21.80 -8.41
C GLY A 185 -1.78 22.45 -8.30
N LYS A 186 -2.83 21.66 -8.01
CA LYS A 186 -4.15 22.18 -7.62
C LYS A 186 -4.24 22.50 -6.11
N ALA A 187 -3.56 21.74 -5.24
CA ALA A 187 -3.48 21.98 -3.80
C ALA A 187 -2.76 23.30 -3.44
N VAL A 188 -1.88 23.80 -4.32
CA VAL A 188 -1.36 25.20 -4.26
C VAL A 188 -2.49 26.25 -4.15
N LYS A 189 -3.73 25.90 -4.52
CA LYS A 189 -4.91 26.78 -4.37
C LYS A 189 -5.67 26.64 -3.04
N ASP A 190 -5.42 25.61 -2.22
CA ASP A 190 -6.20 25.38 -0.99
C ASP A 190 -5.72 26.17 0.23
N LYS A 191 -4.55 26.83 0.13
CA LYS A 191 -3.91 27.68 1.17
C LYS A 191 -3.65 26.98 2.51
N THR A 192 -3.92 25.68 2.64
CA THR A 192 -3.74 24.90 3.85
C THR A 192 -2.59 23.90 3.70
N THR A 193 -2.18 23.59 2.47
CA THR A 193 -0.96 22.84 2.19
C THR A 193 0.22 23.80 2.05
N ASP A 194 1.24 23.67 2.90
CA ASP A 194 2.52 24.35 2.73
C ASP A 194 3.03 24.13 1.29
N THR A 195 3.27 25.23 0.56
CA THR A 195 3.61 25.20 -0.86
C THR A 195 4.84 24.32 -1.10
N ILE A 196 4.66 23.13 -1.70
CA ILE A 196 5.78 22.28 -2.14
C ILE A 196 6.58 23.08 -3.17
N ARG A 197 7.87 23.34 -2.91
CA ARG A 197 8.70 24.13 -3.82
C ARG A 197 9.03 23.34 -5.09
N ARG A 198 9.23 24.03 -6.21
CA ARG A 198 9.38 23.41 -7.56
C ARG A 198 10.68 22.59 -7.72
N ASP A 199 11.71 22.95 -6.99
CA ASP A 199 12.99 22.26 -6.85
C ASP A 199 12.85 20.99 -5.99
N GLU A 200 12.09 21.04 -4.90
CA GLU A 200 11.70 19.86 -4.11
C GLU A 200 10.78 18.90 -4.90
N TRP A 201 10.08 19.43 -5.92
CA TRP A 201 9.13 18.76 -6.81
C TRP A 201 9.80 17.96 -7.95
N LEU A 202 10.87 18.49 -8.55
CA LEU A 202 11.58 17.85 -9.69
C LEU A 202 12.82 17.05 -9.28
N GLY A 203 13.31 17.26 -8.05
CA GLY A 203 14.71 17.03 -7.75
C GLY A 203 15.56 18.14 -8.36
N SER A 204 16.63 18.54 -7.67
CA SER A 204 17.64 19.41 -8.26
C SER A 204 18.23 18.70 -9.48
N HIS A 205 18.24 19.37 -10.63
CA HIS A 205 19.05 18.92 -11.77
C HIS A 205 20.52 19.17 -11.42
N GLU A 206 21.18 18.15 -10.86
CA GLU A 206 22.63 17.99 -10.93
C GLU A 206 22.96 16.73 -11.74
#